data_AF-J9FW84-F1
#
_entry.id   AF-J9FW84-F1
#
_cell.length_a   1.000
_cell.length_b   1.000
_cell.length_c   1.000
_cell.angle_alpha   90.00
_cell.angle_beta   90.00
_cell.angle_gamma   90.00
#
_symmetry.space_group_name_H-M   'P 1'
#
loop_
_entity.id
_entity.type
_entity.pdbx_description
1 polymer ?
#
loop_
_entity_poly.entity_id
_entity_poly.type
_entity_poly.pdbx_seq_one_letter_code
_entity_poly.pdbx_strand_id
1 'polypeptide(L)'
;MFGLMTVGTVLSAILSNTGTAACLLPVALGICSAAKIPASRQLMPLAFACGWGGIITMVGTPPNIIANGALQAAGIQDSFGFFEYAWIGIPVSIAGMLYMMFVGKYLLPNKVLDADQEIEQEIEANETSSSKMIVSGVILACVVLVMAIGVKGVSLEM
;
A
#
# COMPACT_ATOMS: atom_id res chain seq x y z
N MET A 1 12.34 7.05 -11.16
CA MET A 1 11.70 7.52 -9.92
C MET A 1 10.44 8.32 -10.21
N PHE A 2 10.53 9.56 -10.68
CA PHE A 2 9.35 10.40 -10.97
C PHE A 2 8.31 9.73 -11.88
N GLY A 3 8.74 9.11 -13.00
CA GLY A 3 7.82 8.43 -13.93
C GLY A 3 7.06 7.27 -13.27
N LEU A 4 7.76 6.37 -12.56
CA LEU A 4 7.15 5.25 -11.84
C LEU A 4 6.16 5.74 -10.77
N MET A 5 6.51 6.78 -10.02
CA MET A 5 5.64 7.34 -8.99
C MET A 5 4.39 7.99 -9.59
N THR A 6 4.54 8.71 -10.72
CA THR A 6 3.40 9.33 -11.40
C THR A 6 2.42 8.28 -11.90
N VAL A 7 2.94 7.24 -12.57
CA VAL A 7 2.11 6.14 -13.07
C VAL A 7 1.44 5.38 -11.92
N GLY A 8 2.18 5.06 -10.85
CA GLY A 8 1.65 4.39 -9.67
C GLY A 8 0.56 5.21 -8.97
N THR A 9 0.75 6.51 -8.81
CA THR A 9 -0.23 7.41 -8.19
C THR A 9 -1.51 7.50 -9.02
N VAL A 10 -1.39 7.67 -10.34
CA VAL A 10 -2.56 7.81 -11.23
C VAL A 10 -3.34 6.49 -11.33
N LEU A 11 -2.65 5.36 -11.50
CA LEU A 11 -3.31 4.06 -11.55
C LEU A 11 -3.98 3.73 -10.23
N SER A 12 -3.29 3.96 -9.10
CA SER A 12 -3.84 3.68 -7.77
C SER A 12 -4.91 4.67 -7.32
N ALA A 13 -5.11 5.78 -8.04
CA ALA A 13 -6.27 6.64 -7.82
C ALA A 13 -7.56 6.02 -8.35
N ILE A 14 -7.47 5.05 -9.26
CA ILE A 14 -8.64 4.39 -9.88
C ILE A 14 -8.72 2.92 -9.44
N LEU A 15 -7.58 2.30 -9.18
CA LEU A 15 -7.43 0.93 -8.67
C LEU A 15 -7.07 0.91 -7.18
N SER A 16 -6.94 -0.29 -6.62
CA SER A 16 -6.39 -0.47 -5.28
C SER A 16 -4.87 -0.30 -5.25
N ASN A 17 -4.36 0.09 -4.08
CA ASN A 17 -2.92 0.20 -3.81
C ASN A 17 -2.18 -1.11 -4.07
N THR A 18 -2.69 -2.22 -3.54
CA THR A 18 -2.08 -3.55 -3.67
C THR A 18 -2.09 -4.05 -5.12
N GLY A 19 -3.22 -3.91 -5.81
CA GLY A 19 -3.33 -4.33 -7.22
C GLY A 19 -2.39 -3.52 -8.11
N THR A 20 -2.33 -2.21 -7.91
CA THR A 20 -1.44 -1.33 -8.67
C THR A 20 0.04 -1.66 -8.40
N ALA A 21 0.42 -1.87 -7.14
CA ALA A 21 1.79 -2.26 -6.80
C ALA A 21 2.19 -3.60 -7.44
N ALA A 22 1.31 -4.62 -7.38
CA ALA A 22 1.56 -5.92 -7.98
C ALA A 22 1.74 -5.83 -9.51
N CYS A 23 0.93 -5.02 -10.19
CA CYS A 23 1.06 -4.82 -11.64
C CYS A 23 2.34 -4.07 -12.03
N LEU A 24 2.77 -3.10 -11.22
CA LEU A 24 3.93 -2.26 -11.53
C LEU A 24 5.26 -2.82 -11.03
N LEU A 25 5.25 -3.76 -10.10
CA LEU A 25 6.45 -4.44 -9.59
C LEU A 25 7.32 -5.03 -10.70
N PRO A 26 6.84 -5.93 -11.59
CA PRO A 26 7.68 -6.51 -12.64
C PRO A 26 8.17 -5.45 -13.64
N VAL A 27 7.38 -4.42 -13.90
CA VAL A 27 7.75 -3.30 -14.78
C VAL A 27 8.89 -2.49 -14.15
N ALA A 28 8.80 -2.18 -12.86
CA ALA A 28 9.82 -1.45 -12.12
C ALA A 28 11.13 -2.22 -12.05
N LEU A 29 11.08 -3.54 -11.81
CA LEU A 29 12.25 -4.41 -11.81
C LEU A 29 12.92 -4.48 -13.18
N GLY A 30 12.15 -4.63 -14.26
CA GLY A 30 12.66 -4.64 -15.63
C GLY A 30 13.40 -3.34 -15.96
N ILE A 31 12.85 -2.19 -15.56
CA ILE A 31 13.49 -0.88 -15.71
C ILE A 31 14.79 -0.80 -14.89
N CYS A 32 14.77 -1.27 -13.64
CA CYS A 32 15.95 -1.24 -12.76
C CYS A 32 17.08 -2.13 -13.28
N SER A 33 16.75 -3.33 -13.77
CA SER A 33 17.70 -4.26 -14.39
C SER A 33 18.34 -3.67 -15.65
N ALA A 34 17.54 -3.14 -16.57
CA ALA A 34 18.03 -2.51 -17.79
C ALA A 34 18.91 -1.27 -17.51
N ALA A 35 18.52 -0.46 -16.52
CA ALA A 35 19.25 0.75 -16.15
C ALA A 35 20.44 0.50 -15.19
N LYS A 36 20.62 -0.73 -14.69
CA LYS A 36 21.59 -1.10 -13.64
C LYS A 36 21.47 -0.23 -12.39
N ILE A 37 20.24 0.07 -11.98
CA ILE A 37 19.92 0.87 -10.79
C ILE A 37 19.41 -0.09 -9.69
N PRO A 38 19.78 0.12 -8.41
CA PRO A 38 19.23 -0.69 -7.32
C PRO A 38 17.70 -0.59 -7.25
N ALA A 39 17.00 -1.71 -7.35
CA ALA A 39 15.53 -1.71 -7.37
C ALA A 39 14.91 -1.18 -6.07
N SER A 40 15.57 -1.36 -4.92
CA SER A 40 15.15 -0.79 -3.63
C SER A 40 14.93 0.73 -3.68
N ARG A 41 15.69 1.45 -4.52
CA ARG A 41 15.54 2.90 -4.74
C ARG A 41 14.34 3.29 -5.60
N GLN A 42 13.68 2.34 -6.25
CA GLN A 42 12.49 2.59 -7.09
C GLN A 42 11.23 1.94 -6.52
N LEU A 43 11.34 0.76 -5.93
CA LEU A 43 10.21 0.00 -5.38
C LEU A 43 9.60 0.67 -4.15
N MET A 44 10.41 1.19 -3.22
CA MET A 44 9.88 1.88 -2.05
C MET A 44 9.12 3.18 -2.44
N PRO A 45 9.68 4.08 -3.28
CA PRO A 45 8.91 5.22 -3.80
C PRO A 45 7.65 4.83 -4.57
N LEU A 46 7.68 3.73 -5.31
CA LEU A 46 6.51 3.21 -6.01
C LEU A 46 5.42 2.80 -5.02
N ALA A 47 5.76 2.06 -3.97
CA ALA A 47 4.82 1.65 -2.93
C ALA A 47 4.15 2.87 -2.24
N PHE A 48 4.94 3.91 -1.93
CA PHE A 48 4.40 5.16 -1.40
C PHE A 48 3.51 5.90 -2.41
N ALA A 49 3.90 5.95 -3.68
CA ALA A 49 3.08 6.53 -4.74
C ALA A 49 1.73 5.81 -4.90
N CYS A 50 1.71 4.46 -4.87
CA CYS A 50 0.45 3.72 -4.84
C CYS A 50 -0.38 4.09 -3.61
N GLY A 51 0.24 4.17 -2.43
CA GLY A 51 -0.41 4.61 -1.19
C GLY A 51 -1.08 5.99 -1.30
N TRP A 52 -0.37 6.98 -1.86
CA TRP A 52 -0.92 8.33 -2.07
C TRP A 52 -1.94 8.39 -3.19
N GLY A 53 -1.83 7.54 -4.22
CA GLY A 53 -2.85 7.43 -5.26
C GLY A 53 -4.20 7.02 -4.68
N GLY A 54 -4.20 6.03 -3.78
CA GLY A 54 -5.43 5.52 -3.15
C GLY A 54 -6.23 6.53 -2.33
N ILE A 55 -5.61 7.64 -1.90
CA ILE A 55 -6.30 8.71 -1.16
C ILE A 55 -6.82 9.83 -2.07
N ILE A 56 -6.63 9.76 -3.39
CA ILE A 56 -7.11 10.78 -4.34
C ILE A 56 -8.61 10.61 -4.63
N THR A 57 -9.13 9.38 -4.61
CA THR A 57 -10.54 9.11 -4.87
C THR A 57 -11.17 8.32 -3.75
N MET A 58 -12.50 8.36 -3.68
CA MET A 58 -13.27 7.56 -2.74
C MET A 58 -13.04 6.05 -2.92
N VAL A 59 -12.89 5.57 -4.16
CA VAL A 59 -12.75 4.14 -4.47
C VAL A 59 -11.34 3.60 -4.21
N GLY A 60 -10.32 4.46 -4.19
CA GLY A 60 -8.93 4.03 -4.10
C GLY A 60 -8.60 3.18 -2.87
N THR A 61 -9.25 3.41 -1.73
CA THR A 61 -9.05 2.60 -0.52
C THR A 61 -10.34 2.34 0.28
N PRO A 62 -10.47 1.17 0.94
CA PRO A 62 -11.63 0.87 1.80
C PRO A 62 -11.92 1.90 2.91
N PRO A 63 -10.92 2.47 3.61
CA PRO A 63 -11.18 3.48 4.63
C PRO A 63 -11.97 4.70 4.14
N ASN A 64 -11.76 5.14 2.88
CA ASN A 64 -12.50 6.26 2.32
C ASN A 64 -14.00 5.96 2.21
N ILE A 65 -14.34 4.75 1.75
CA ILE A 65 -15.73 4.28 1.63
C ILE A 65 -16.35 4.10 3.02
N ILE A 66 -15.61 3.51 3.96
CA ILE A 66 -16.07 3.28 5.34
C ILE A 66 -16.35 4.61 6.04
N ALA A 67 -15.47 5.60 5.89
CA ALA A 67 -15.68 6.94 6.46
C ALA A 67 -16.96 7.58 5.90
N ASN A 68 -17.23 7.42 4.60
CA ASN A 68 -18.44 7.92 3.98
C ASN A 68 -19.70 7.21 4.53
N GLY A 69 -19.64 5.88 4.70
CA GLY A 69 -20.70 5.10 5.33
C GLY A 69 -20.96 5.47 6.78
N ALA A 70 -19.91 5.77 7.55
CA ALA A 70 -20.01 6.23 8.94
C ALA A 70 -20.67 7.62 9.04
N LEU A 71 -20.34 8.55 8.14
CA LEU A 71 -20.99 9.86 8.07
C LEU A 71 -22.49 9.74 7.77
N GLN A 72 -22.86 8.87 6.82
CA GLN A 72 -24.27 8.58 6.52
C GLN A 72 -24.99 7.96 7.72
N ALA A 73 -24.36 7.02 8.42
CA ALA A 73 -24.92 6.40 9.64
C ALA A 73 -25.10 7.41 10.78
N ALA A 74 -24.24 8.43 10.87
CA ALA A 74 -24.34 9.52 11.83
C ALA A 74 -25.40 10.59 11.46
N GLY A 75 -26.08 10.45 10.32
CA GLY A 75 -27.10 11.40 9.85
C GLY A 75 -26.54 12.68 9.23
N ILE A 76 -25.24 12.70 8.91
CA ILE A 76 -24.61 13.82 8.21
C ILE A 76 -24.90 13.68 6.72
N GLN A 77 -25.72 14.59 6.17
CA GLN A 77 -26.14 14.54 4.76
C GLN A 77 -25.01 14.91 3.79
N ASP A 78 -24.02 15.68 4.24
CA ASP A 78 -22.84 16.07 3.47
C ASP A 78 -21.79 14.95 3.51
N SER A 79 -22.07 13.86 2.80
CA SER A 79 -21.08 12.83 2.52
C SER A 79 -20.05 13.34 1.51
N PHE A 80 -18.78 12.97 1.69
CA PHE A 80 -17.74 13.33 0.72
C PHE A 80 -18.11 12.85 -0.68
N GLY A 81 -17.97 13.72 -1.68
CA GLY A 81 -18.11 13.37 -3.09
C GLY A 81 -16.96 12.49 -3.59
N PHE A 82 -17.15 11.87 -4.76
CA PHE A 82 -16.15 10.95 -5.34
C PHE A 82 -14.74 11.56 -5.48
N PHE A 83 -14.67 12.83 -5.92
CA PHE A 83 -13.44 13.59 -6.12
C PHE A 83 -13.11 14.54 -4.97
N GLU A 84 -13.89 14.57 -3.90
CA GLU A 84 -13.65 15.52 -2.81
C GLU A 84 -12.37 15.19 -2.05
N TYR A 85 -12.04 13.90 -1.96
CA TYR A 85 -10.74 13.40 -1.48
C TYR A 85 -9.55 13.93 -2.30
N ALA A 86 -9.75 14.27 -3.58
CA ALA A 86 -8.67 14.73 -4.45
C ALA A 86 -8.10 16.08 -4.01
N TRP A 87 -8.91 16.92 -3.36
CA TRP A 87 -8.46 18.21 -2.81
C TRP A 87 -7.35 18.05 -1.77
N ILE A 88 -7.32 16.93 -1.06
CA ILE A 88 -6.27 16.60 -0.08
C ILE A 88 -5.26 15.64 -0.70
N GLY A 89 -5.73 14.62 -1.42
CA GLY A 89 -4.89 13.58 -2.01
C GLY A 89 -3.89 14.11 -3.05
N ILE A 90 -4.28 15.08 -3.89
CA ILE A 90 -3.39 15.66 -4.91
C ILE A 90 -2.24 16.46 -4.25
N PRO A 91 -2.50 17.43 -3.35
CA PRO A 91 -1.41 18.12 -2.66
C PRO A 91 -0.49 17.19 -1.86
N VAL A 92 -1.05 16.20 -1.17
CA VAL A 92 -0.27 15.23 -0.38
C VAL A 92 0.59 14.34 -1.27
N SER A 93 0.05 13.84 -2.39
CA SER A 93 0.81 13.03 -3.34
C SER A 93 1.93 13.85 -4.00
N ILE A 94 1.70 15.11 -4.35
CA ILE A 94 2.75 16.02 -4.84
C ILE A 94 3.83 16.24 -3.78
N ALA A 95 3.45 16.56 -2.55
CA ALA A 95 4.40 16.77 -1.46
C ALA A 95 5.23 15.50 -1.17
N GLY A 96 4.59 14.34 -1.15
CA GLY A 96 5.24 13.03 -0.99
C GLY A 96 6.19 12.70 -2.14
N MET A 97 5.79 12.96 -3.39
CA MET A 97 6.65 12.81 -4.56
C MET A 97 7.89 13.71 -4.48
N LEU A 98 7.71 14.98 -4.13
CA LEU A 98 8.83 15.91 -3.94
C LEU A 98 9.75 15.42 -2.82
N TYR A 99 9.19 14.99 -1.68
CA TYR A 99 9.96 14.43 -0.57
C TYR A 99 10.79 13.23 -1.02
N MET A 100 10.21 12.27 -1.75
CA MET A 100 10.95 11.11 -2.24
C MET A 100 12.06 11.49 -3.23
N MET A 101 11.80 12.46 -4.10
CA MET A 101 12.80 12.93 -5.07
C MET A 101 13.96 13.67 -4.41
N PHE A 102 13.70 14.53 -3.43
CA PHE A 102 14.74 15.37 -2.82
C PHE A 102 15.41 14.71 -1.64
N VAL A 103 14.63 14.14 -0.71
CA VAL A 103 15.09 13.62 0.57
C VAL A 103 15.19 12.10 0.53
N GLY A 104 14.15 11.43 -0.01
CA GLY A 104 14.09 9.97 -0.10
C GLY A 104 15.28 9.34 -0.82
N LYS A 105 15.80 9.98 -1.89
CA LYS A 105 17.01 9.48 -2.59
C LYS A 105 18.25 9.32 -1.70
N TYR A 106 18.34 10.06 -0.59
CA TYR A 106 19.45 9.98 0.36
C TYR A 106 19.22 8.97 1.48
N LEU A 107 17.95 8.78 1.89
CA LEU A 107 17.58 7.83 2.95
C LEU A 107 17.41 6.40 2.44
N LEU A 108 17.07 6.23 1.16
CA LEU A 108 16.80 4.90 0.61
C LEU A 108 18.09 4.09 0.48
N PRO A 109 18.13 2.88 1.06
CA PRO A 109 19.31 2.03 1.04
C PRO A 109 19.69 1.64 -0.39
N ASN A 110 20.99 1.59 -0.65
CA ASN A 110 21.54 1.09 -1.92
C ASN A 110 21.67 -0.43 -1.90
N LYS A 111 20.56 -1.15 -1.67
CA LYS A 111 20.57 -2.59 -1.87
C LYS A 111 20.20 -2.90 -3.30
N VAL A 112 21.11 -3.50 -4.04
CA VAL A 112 20.78 -4.19 -5.27
C VAL A 112 19.92 -5.37 -4.84
N LEU A 113 18.62 -5.28 -5.10
CA LEU A 113 17.75 -6.44 -5.03
C LEU A 113 18.00 -7.16 -6.35
N ASP A 114 18.64 -8.33 -6.27
CA ASP A 114 18.69 -9.23 -7.41
C ASP A 114 17.27 -9.75 -7.64
N ALA A 115 16.83 -9.80 -8.91
CA ALA A 115 15.51 -10.33 -9.26
C ALA A 115 15.32 -11.77 -8.74
N ASP A 116 16.42 -12.51 -8.59
CA ASP A 116 16.45 -13.84 -7.98
C ASP A 116 16.07 -13.80 -6.49
N GLN A 117 16.44 -12.78 -5.72
CA GLN A 117 16.05 -12.65 -4.31
C GLN A 117 14.56 -12.38 -4.10
N GLU A 118 13.90 -11.70 -5.03
CA GLU A 118 12.44 -11.50 -4.97
C GLU A 118 11.69 -12.76 -5.39
N ILE A 119 12.18 -13.48 -6.41
CA ILE A 119 11.69 -14.82 -6.74
C ILE A 119 11.88 -15.74 -5.53
N GLU A 120 13.00 -15.67 -4.83
CA GLU A 120 13.29 -16.45 -3.63
C GLU A 120 12.42 -16.03 -2.43
N GLN A 121 12.08 -14.74 -2.28
CA GLN A 121 11.10 -14.27 -1.29
C GLN A 121 9.65 -14.67 -1.63
N GLU A 122 9.25 -14.60 -2.90
CA GLU A 122 7.94 -15.09 -3.36
C GLU A 122 7.86 -16.63 -3.21
N ILE A 123 8.94 -17.35 -3.49
CA ILE A 123 9.06 -18.80 -3.25
C ILE A 123 9.03 -19.10 -1.76
N GLU A 124 9.79 -18.42 -0.90
CA GLU A 124 9.77 -18.60 0.56
C GLU A 124 8.40 -18.27 1.17
N ALA A 125 7.72 -17.23 0.66
CA ALA A 125 6.37 -16.88 1.08
C ALA A 125 5.34 -17.95 0.65
N ASN A 126 5.61 -18.65 -0.44
CA ASN A 126 4.81 -19.77 -0.94
C ASN A 126 5.30 -21.15 -0.44
N GLU A 127 6.45 -21.20 0.22
CA GLU A 127 7.03 -22.41 0.80
C GLU A 127 6.26 -22.75 2.09
N THR A 128 5.30 -23.65 1.95
CA THR A 128 4.43 -24.12 3.03
C THR A 128 5.20 -25.06 3.97
N SER A 129 6.08 -24.49 4.81
CA SER A 129 6.63 -25.21 5.95
C SER A 129 5.50 -25.49 6.96
N SER A 130 5.24 -26.77 7.27
CA SER A 130 4.17 -27.20 8.19
C SER A 130 4.23 -26.47 9.55
N SER A 131 5.42 -26.16 10.05
CA SER A 131 5.58 -25.39 11.29
C SER A 131 5.12 -23.94 11.14
N LYS A 132 5.39 -23.27 10.01
CA LYS A 132 4.92 -21.90 9.73
C LYS A 132 3.40 -21.86 9.54
N MET A 133 2.82 -22.85 8.86
CA MET A 133 1.36 -22.97 8.72
C MET A 133 0.65 -23.17 10.05
N ILE A 134 1.19 -24.02 10.94
CA ILE A 134 0.62 -24.24 12.27
C ILE A 134 0.69 -22.95 13.09
N VAL A 135 1.83 -22.26 13.09
CA VAL A 135 1.99 -20.99 13.82
C VAL A 135 1.03 -19.93 13.28
N SER A 136 0.93 -19.76 11.96
CA SER A 136 -0.02 -18.84 11.33
C SER A 136 -1.48 -19.19 11.68
N GLY A 137 -1.83 -20.48 11.65
CA GLY A 137 -3.15 -20.97 12.02
C GLY A 137 -3.51 -20.72 13.49
N VAL A 138 -2.54 -20.93 14.40
CA VAL A 138 -2.73 -20.64 15.84
C VAL A 138 -2.92 -19.15 16.07
N ILE A 139 -2.11 -18.30 15.42
CA ILE A 139 -2.26 -16.83 15.50
C ILE A 139 -3.65 -16.43 15.01
N LEU A 140 -4.08 -16.93 13.86
CA LEU A 140 -5.36 -16.58 13.26
C LEU A 140 -6.54 -17.06 14.12
N ALA A 141 -6.47 -18.26 14.68
CA ALA A 141 -7.45 -18.78 15.63
C ALA A 141 -7.50 -17.96 16.92
N CYS A 142 -6.35 -17.58 17.48
CA CYS A 142 -6.28 -16.70 18.64
C CYS A 142 -6.92 -15.33 18.36
N VAL A 143 -6.62 -14.70 17.23
CA VAL A 143 -7.22 -13.41 16.85
C VAL A 143 -8.74 -13.53 16.72
N VAL A 144 -9.24 -14.55 16.02
CA VAL A 144 -10.68 -14.77 15.85
C VAL A 144 -11.37 -15.05 17.18
N LEU A 145 -10.76 -15.87 18.06
CA LEU A 145 -11.30 -16.13 19.39
C LEU A 145 -11.34 -14.87 20.25
N VAL A 146 -10.29 -14.04 20.23
CA VAL A 146 -10.26 -12.77 20.96
C VAL A 146 -11.34 -11.81 20.44
N MET A 147 -11.52 -11.73 19.11
CA MET A 147 -12.60 -10.94 18.51
C MET A 147 -13.99 -11.48 18.87
N ALA A 148 -14.18 -12.81 18.86
CA ALA A 148 -15.46 -13.45 19.15
C ALA A 148 -15.85 -13.39 20.64
N ILE A 149 -14.88 -13.45 21.54
CA ILE A 149 -15.10 -13.42 23.00
C ILE A 149 -15.37 -11.99 23.50
N GLY A 150 -15.07 -10.96 22.70
CA GLY A 150 -15.41 -9.56 23.04
C GLY A 150 -14.84 -9.15 24.38
N VAL A 151 -13.55 -9.45 24.62
CA VAL A 151 -12.88 -9.17 25.89
C VAL A 151 -12.99 -7.67 26.19
N LYS A 152 -13.78 -7.31 27.21
CA LYS A 152 -14.09 -5.93 27.64
C LYS A 152 -12.87 -5.03 27.96
N GLY A 153 -11.65 -5.56 27.93
CA GLY A 153 -10.40 -4.81 28.07
C GLY A 153 -9.78 -4.33 26.74
N VAL A 154 -10.31 -4.75 25.60
CA VAL A 154 -9.86 -4.33 24.26
C VAL A 154 -11.07 -3.76 23.53
N SER A 155 -11.37 -2.48 23.79
CA SER A 155 -12.37 -1.73 23.02
C SER A 155 -11.88 -1.61 21.58
N LEU A 156 -12.43 -2.43 20.68
CA LEU A 156 -12.29 -2.31 19.23
C LEU A 156 -13.39 -1.43 18.63
N GLU A 157 -14.16 -0.72 19.45
CA GLU A 157 -15.00 0.38 19.01
C GLU A 157 -14.13 1.64 18.91
N MET A 158 -13.68 1.96 17.70
CA MET A 158 -13.29 3.30 17.29
C MET A 158 -13.88 3.59 15.92
#